data_AF-A0A4Q9NJT9-F1
#
_entry.id   AF-A0A4Q9NJT9-F1
#
_cell.length_a   1.000
_cell.length_b   1.000
_cell.length_c   1.000
_cell.angle_alpha   90.00
_cell.angle_beta   90.00
_cell.angle_gamma   90.00
#
_symmetry.space_group_name_H-M   'P 1'
#
loop_
_entity.id
_entity.type
_entity.pdbx_description
1 polymer ?
#
loop_
_entity_poly.entity_id
_entity_poly.type
_entity_poly.pdbx_seq_one_letter_code
_entity_poly.pdbx_strand_id
1 'polypeptide(L)'
;MKLDQRGDIAIAEIVFYVPILFLSIVLSVRHGATRKAGWILFAVLSIARIIGGITHVLSEQNPSNVTLQVIYTIVESAGLSPLLLATLGFLSTVAQYSLDNTPYMGVRTFRILHLLGTAAVILAVIGGVNMSNAKNEHDLNSAATIRHIGAILFVVLYAFIVAVTAFCWLNREQVLKYRRKLLFTIIASLPFLLVRVAYSVLGAFAPSSFGFDTEGHLIPVQSNSALRHFSSSTGDWAIYLVMSVLMECIVVLIYTSAGLRLPLKQDLVDYQRAETHIPMMSQEDDSYKYAQPYSYTQPYSQDPTQRV
;
A
#
# COMPACT_ATOMS: atom_id res chain seq x y z
N MET A 1 -21.27 14.58 25.83
CA MET A 1 -21.24 13.23 25.23
C MET A 1 -19.80 12.78 25.25
N LYS A 2 -19.51 11.62 25.86
CA LYS A 2 -18.14 11.10 25.98
C LYS A 2 -17.95 10.12 24.81
N LEU A 3 -17.03 10.40 23.90
CA LEU A 3 -16.66 9.43 22.87
C LEU A 3 -16.07 8.20 23.54
N ASP A 4 -16.25 7.03 22.92
CA ASP A 4 -15.54 5.85 23.36
C ASP A 4 -14.04 6.00 23.04
N GLN A 5 -13.18 5.22 23.69
CA GLN A 5 -11.73 5.29 23.48
C GLN A 5 -11.34 5.08 22.00
N ARG A 6 -12.17 4.37 21.24
CA ARG A 6 -12.03 4.17 19.79
C ARG A 6 -12.38 5.42 18.98
N GLY A 7 -13.38 6.19 19.40
CA GLY A 7 -13.73 7.48 18.81
C GLY A 7 -12.60 8.50 18.93
N ASP A 8 -11.92 8.52 20.07
CA ASP A 8 -10.73 9.36 20.28
C ASP A 8 -9.58 8.97 19.34
N ILE A 9 -9.39 7.67 19.08
CA ILE A 9 -8.39 7.17 18.13
C ILE A 9 -8.72 7.61 16.70
N ALA A 10 -9.99 7.50 16.29
CA ALA A 10 -10.42 7.91 14.96
C ALA A 10 -10.21 9.42 14.73
N ILE A 11 -10.42 10.26 15.75
CA ILE A 11 -10.11 11.69 15.67
C ILE A 11 -8.61 11.91 15.52
N ALA A 12 -7.78 11.23 16.32
CA ALA A 12 -6.33 11.33 16.22
C ALA A 12 -5.81 10.90 14.83
N GLU A 13 -6.41 9.86 14.26
CA GLU A 13 -6.10 9.37 12.92
C GLU A 13 -6.41 10.42 11.84
N ILE A 14 -7.58 11.07 11.89
CA ILE A 14 -7.93 12.15 10.95
C ILE A 14 -6.89 13.28 11.02
N VAL A 15 -6.58 13.75 12.24
CA VAL A 15 -5.63 14.86 12.45
C VAL A 15 -4.24 14.50 11.90
N PHE A 16 -3.83 13.24 12.01
CA PHE A 16 -2.56 12.77 11.49
C PHE A 16 -2.53 12.63 9.97
N TYR A 17 -3.60 12.15 9.34
CA TYR A 17 -3.63 11.92 7.89
C TYR A 17 -3.90 13.16 7.04
N VAL A 18 -4.48 14.22 7.59
CA VAL A 18 -4.66 15.52 6.88
C VAL A 18 -3.33 16.12 6.38
N PRO A 19 -2.28 16.31 7.21
CA PRO A 19 -1.00 16.83 6.73
C PRO A 19 -0.28 15.87 5.78
N ILE A 20 -0.45 14.55 5.98
CA ILE A 20 0.13 13.52 5.11
C ILE A 20 -0.53 13.56 3.72
N LEU A 21 -1.84 13.79 3.65
CA LEU A 21 -2.55 13.98 2.39
C LEU A 21 -1.94 15.14 1.60
N PHE A 22 -1.77 16.30 2.23
CA PHE A 22 -1.15 17.45 1.58
C PHE A 22 0.27 17.13 1.10
N LEU A 23 1.07 16.49 1.95
CA LEU A 23 2.45 16.16 1.64
C LEU A 23 2.56 15.11 0.51
N SER A 24 1.67 14.11 0.49
CA SER A 24 1.63 13.10 -0.57
C SER A 24 1.25 13.71 -1.93
N ILE A 25 0.36 14.71 -1.96
CA ILE A 25 0.00 15.46 -3.19
C ILE A 25 1.21 16.27 -3.68
N VAL A 26 1.86 17.03 -2.79
CA VAL A 26 3.06 17.81 -3.13
C VAL A 26 4.17 16.90 -3.65
N LEU A 27 4.41 15.77 -3.00
CA LEU A 27 5.41 14.78 -3.44
C LEU A 27 5.02 14.13 -4.77
N SER A 28 3.73 13.88 -5.01
CA SER A 28 3.23 13.33 -6.30
C SER A 28 3.46 14.28 -7.46
N VAL A 29 3.23 15.59 -7.27
CA VAL A 29 3.47 16.62 -8.30
C VAL A 29 4.98 16.82 -8.53
N ARG A 30 5.77 16.75 -7.46
CA ARG A 30 7.21 16.99 -7.50
C ARG A 30 8.01 15.81 -8.08
N HIS A 31 7.52 14.57 -7.98
CA HIS A 31 8.25 13.37 -8.42
C HIS A 31 7.87 12.93 -9.85
N GLY A 32 8.85 12.47 -10.63
CA GLY A 32 8.67 12.00 -12.03
C GLY A 32 7.79 10.75 -12.17
N ALA A 33 7.23 10.51 -13.37
CA ALA A 33 6.14 9.56 -13.66
C ALA A 33 6.26 8.15 -13.04
N THR A 34 7.47 7.58 -13.01
CA THR A 34 7.74 6.26 -12.42
C THR A 34 7.67 6.24 -10.90
N ARG A 35 8.00 7.35 -10.22
CA ARG A 35 7.91 7.48 -8.76
C ARG A 35 6.53 7.95 -8.29
N LYS A 36 5.66 8.41 -9.19
CA LYS A 36 4.30 8.90 -8.86
C LYS A 36 3.42 7.81 -8.28
N ALA A 37 3.58 6.56 -8.69
CA ALA A 37 2.70 5.47 -8.29
C ALA A 37 2.64 5.26 -6.77
N GLY A 38 3.79 5.26 -6.07
CA GLY A 38 3.83 5.12 -4.62
C GLY A 38 3.20 6.30 -3.87
N TRP A 39 3.43 7.53 -4.34
CA TRP A 39 2.87 8.75 -3.72
C TRP A 39 1.36 8.89 -3.93
N ILE A 40 0.86 8.53 -5.11
CA ILE A 40 -0.58 8.50 -5.39
C ILE A 40 -1.27 7.52 -4.45
N LEU A 41 -0.67 6.36 -4.18
CA LEU A 41 -1.23 5.37 -3.25
C LEU A 41 -1.26 5.89 -1.79
N PHE A 42 -0.32 6.73 -1.37
CA PHE A 42 -0.44 7.42 -0.07
C PHE A 42 -1.53 8.49 -0.03
N ALA A 43 -1.78 9.19 -1.13
CA ALA A 43 -2.91 10.11 -1.20
C ALA A 43 -4.24 9.34 -1.06
N VAL A 44 -4.38 8.21 -1.78
CA VAL A 44 -5.54 7.32 -1.66
C VAL A 44 -5.66 6.75 -0.24
N LEU A 45 -4.56 6.31 0.37
CA LEU A 45 -4.53 5.84 1.75
C LEU A 45 -5.06 6.91 2.72
N SER A 46 -4.55 8.13 2.59
CA SER A 46 -4.90 9.24 3.49
C SER A 46 -6.38 9.61 3.36
N ILE A 47 -6.91 9.64 2.13
CA ILE A 47 -8.34 9.87 1.89
C ILE A 47 -9.17 8.75 2.53
N ALA A 48 -8.79 7.49 2.33
CA ALA A 48 -9.48 6.35 2.92
C ALA A 48 -9.48 6.45 4.45
N ARG A 49 -8.36 6.79 5.09
CA ARG A 49 -8.28 6.94 6.55
C ARG A 49 -9.10 8.11 7.08
N ILE A 50 -9.14 9.24 6.38
CA ILE A 50 -10.01 10.37 6.75
C ILE A 50 -11.50 9.95 6.67
N ILE A 51 -11.92 9.27 5.59
CA ILE A 51 -13.29 8.78 5.44
C ILE A 51 -13.62 7.74 6.53
N GLY A 52 -12.70 6.83 6.82
CA GLY A 52 -12.86 5.81 7.87
C GLY A 52 -13.02 6.43 9.25
N GLY A 53 -12.20 7.43 9.58
CA GLY A 53 -12.31 8.15 10.86
C GLY A 53 -13.62 8.93 11.00
N ILE A 54 -14.05 9.64 9.94
CA ILE A 54 -15.32 10.40 9.96
C ILE A 54 -16.51 9.44 10.12
N THR A 55 -16.52 8.34 9.38
CA THR A 55 -17.63 7.36 9.46
C THR A 55 -17.65 6.61 10.78
N HIS A 56 -16.49 6.37 11.40
CA HIS A 56 -16.41 5.81 12.75
C HIS A 56 -17.05 6.74 13.79
N VAL A 57 -16.64 8.00 13.85
CA VAL A 57 -17.20 9.01 14.77
C VAL A 57 -18.70 9.18 14.57
N LEU A 58 -19.15 9.22 13.30
CA LEU A 58 -20.56 9.37 12.98
C LEU A 58 -21.39 8.11 13.32
N SER A 59 -20.78 6.92 13.26
CA SER A 59 -21.41 5.67 13.67
C SER A 59 -21.62 5.58 15.19
N GLU A 60 -20.72 6.17 15.99
CA GLU A 60 -20.89 6.27 17.45
C GLU A 60 -22.04 7.23 17.82
N GLN A 61 -22.23 8.30 17.04
CA GLN A 61 -23.31 9.27 17.26
C GLN A 61 -24.68 8.74 16.80
N ASN A 62 -24.71 7.84 15.81
CA ASN A 62 -25.95 7.30 15.23
C ASN A 62 -25.86 5.77 15.06
N PRO A 63 -26.02 5.00 16.15
CA PRO A 63 -25.84 3.55 16.13
C PRO A 63 -26.90 2.79 15.31
N SER A 64 -27.99 3.44 14.91
CA SER A 64 -29.04 2.86 14.05
C SER A 64 -28.64 2.74 12.58
N ASN A 65 -27.59 3.43 12.14
CA ASN A 65 -27.14 3.41 10.74
C ASN A 65 -26.11 2.30 10.49
N VAL A 66 -26.61 1.10 10.19
CA VAL A 66 -25.80 -0.07 9.77
C VAL A 66 -24.85 0.26 8.62
N THR A 67 -25.25 1.10 7.67
CA THR A 67 -24.40 1.50 6.53
C THR A 67 -23.09 2.15 6.98
N LEU A 68 -23.11 2.99 8.03
CA LEU A 68 -21.91 3.67 8.52
C LEU A 68 -20.95 2.69 9.17
N GLN A 69 -21.45 1.73 9.94
CA GLN A 69 -20.64 0.68 10.56
C GLN A 69 -19.98 -0.22 9.50
N VAL A 70 -20.73 -0.54 8.43
CA VAL A 70 -20.22 -1.30 7.29
C VAL A 70 -19.12 -0.54 6.56
N ILE A 71 -19.33 0.74 6.25
CA ILE A 71 -18.30 1.58 5.60
C ILE A 71 -17.04 1.66 6.47
N TYR A 72 -17.18 1.97 7.76
CA TYR A 72 -16.06 2.03 8.70
C TYR A 72 -15.25 0.72 8.69
N THR A 73 -15.92 -0.42 8.85
CA THR A 73 -15.27 -1.75 8.91
C THR A 73 -14.54 -2.08 7.59
N ILE A 74 -15.16 -1.78 6.45
CA ILE A 74 -14.58 -2.05 5.13
C ILE A 74 -13.36 -1.16 4.89
N VAL A 75 -13.49 0.15 5.12
CA VAL A 75 -12.41 1.12 4.87
C VAL A 75 -11.20 0.82 5.75
N GLU A 76 -11.42 0.43 7.00
CA GLU A 76 -10.35 0.05 7.90
C GLU A 76 -9.60 -1.22 7.45
N SER A 77 -10.33 -2.22 6.96
CA SER A 77 -9.73 -3.43 6.39
C SER A 77 -9.00 -3.16 5.07
N ALA A 78 -9.50 -2.25 4.24
CA ALA A 78 -8.92 -1.90 2.95
C ALA A 78 -7.62 -1.09 3.07
N GLY A 79 -7.42 -0.35 4.17
CA GLY A 79 -6.27 0.54 4.41
C GLY A 79 -4.89 -0.14 4.33
N LEU A 80 -4.80 -1.46 4.56
CA LEU A 80 -3.55 -2.22 4.41
C LEU A 80 -3.04 -2.21 2.96
N SER A 81 -3.96 -2.22 1.99
CA SER A 81 -3.65 -2.49 0.59
C SER A 81 -2.93 -1.35 -0.13
N PRO A 82 -3.38 -0.09 -0.02
CA PRO A 82 -2.65 1.04 -0.59
C PRO A 82 -1.22 1.09 -0.05
N LEU A 83 -1.02 0.74 1.21
CA LEU A 83 0.31 0.71 1.83
C LEU A 83 1.18 -0.40 1.23
N LEU A 84 0.69 -1.63 1.12
CA LEU A 84 1.41 -2.74 0.49
C LEU A 84 1.74 -2.44 -0.98
N LEU A 85 0.79 -1.88 -1.72
CA LEU A 85 0.99 -1.47 -3.11
C LEU A 85 1.98 -0.29 -3.23
N ALA A 86 2.02 0.62 -2.26
CA ALA A 86 2.98 1.72 -2.24
C ALA A 86 4.40 1.18 -2.03
N THR A 87 4.59 0.24 -1.10
CA THR A 87 5.85 -0.52 -0.94
C THR A 87 6.30 -1.14 -2.25
N LEU A 88 5.37 -1.80 -2.96
CA LEU A 88 5.65 -2.46 -4.22
C LEU A 88 6.01 -1.45 -5.31
N GLY A 89 5.34 -0.29 -5.37
CA GLY A 89 5.67 0.81 -6.27
C GLY A 89 7.08 1.36 -6.03
N PHE A 90 7.45 1.55 -4.76
CA PHE A 90 8.81 1.94 -4.37
C PHE A 90 9.84 0.86 -4.72
N LEU A 91 9.52 -0.40 -4.49
CA LEU A 91 10.41 -1.52 -4.80
C LEU A 91 10.61 -1.70 -6.31
N SER A 92 9.54 -1.54 -7.11
CA SER A 92 9.63 -1.52 -8.57
C SER A 92 10.53 -0.39 -9.06
N THR A 93 10.45 0.77 -8.41
CA THR A 93 11.35 1.90 -8.69
C THR A 93 12.79 1.49 -8.42
N VAL A 94 13.12 0.83 -7.31
CA VAL A 94 14.50 0.36 -7.03
C VAL A 94 14.96 -0.66 -8.07
N ALA A 95 14.10 -1.63 -8.38
CA ALA A 95 14.42 -2.79 -9.22
C ALA A 95 14.59 -2.47 -10.71
N GLN A 96 13.89 -1.45 -11.24
CA GLN A 96 13.82 -1.07 -12.66
C GLN A 96 15.16 -0.86 -13.41
N TYR A 97 16.31 -0.80 -12.71
CA TYR A 97 17.63 -0.61 -13.34
C TYR A 97 18.69 -1.57 -12.82
N SER A 98 18.51 -2.12 -11.63
CA SER A 98 19.45 -3.12 -11.10
C SER A 98 19.25 -4.50 -11.72
N LEU A 99 18.12 -4.74 -12.38
CA LEU A 99 17.69 -6.07 -12.83
C LEU A 99 17.46 -6.18 -14.33
N ASP A 100 17.88 -5.20 -15.14
CA ASP A 100 17.69 -5.22 -16.61
C ASP A 100 18.37 -6.44 -17.28
N ASN A 101 19.35 -7.06 -16.61
CA ASN A 101 20.01 -8.29 -17.08
C ASN A 101 19.32 -9.60 -16.62
N THR A 102 18.21 -9.55 -15.89
CA THR A 102 17.51 -10.76 -15.40
C THR A 102 16.07 -10.86 -15.94
N PRO A 103 15.76 -11.85 -16.80
CA PRO A 103 14.46 -11.93 -17.49
C PRO A 103 13.27 -12.22 -16.57
N TYR A 104 13.50 -12.71 -15.34
CA TYR A 104 12.45 -13.11 -14.40
C TYR A 104 11.85 -11.96 -13.57
N MET A 105 12.52 -10.80 -13.49
CA MET A 105 12.11 -9.67 -12.62
C MET A 105 11.76 -8.39 -13.40
N GLY A 106 11.21 -8.54 -14.60
CA GLY A 106 10.80 -7.42 -15.43
C GLY A 106 9.51 -6.71 -14.98
N VAL A 107 9.13 -5.66 -15.72
CA VAL A 107 7.90 -4.85 -15.52
C VAL A 107 6.62 -5.71 -15.39
N ARG A 108 6.61 -6.90 -16.01
CA ARG A 108 5.48 -7.84 -15.96
C ARG A 108 5.25 -8.38 -14.54
N THR A 109 6.30 -8.74 -13.81
CA THR A 109 6.20 -9.30 -12.45
C THR A 109 5.59 -8.28 -11.49
N PHE A 110 6.05 -7.03 -11.54
CA PHE A 110 5.47 -5.95 -10.73
C PHE A 110 4.01 -5.65 -11.10
N ARG A 111 3.64 -5.73 -12.38
CA ARG A 111 2.25 -5.57 -12.82
C ARG A 111 1.35 -6.68 -12.27
N ILE A 112 1.81 -7.93 -12.31
CA ILE A 112 1.07 -9.07 -11.74
C ILE A 112 0.90 -8.90 -10.23
N LEU A 113 1.94 -8.48 -9.51
CA LEU A 113 1.86 -8.23 -8.07
C LEU A 113 0.92 -7.07 -7.71
N HIS A 114 0.89 -6.01 -8.53
CA HIS A 114 -0.11 -4.94 -8.39
C HIS A 114 -1.54 -5.47 -8.60
N LEU A 115 -1.77 -6.28 -9.63
CA LEU A 115 -3.07 -6.91 -9.89
C LEU A 115 -3.48 -7.82 -8.74
N LEU A 116 -2.54 -8.61 -8.21
CA LEU A 116 -2.75 -9.48 -7.06
C LEU A 116 -3.17 -8.67 -5.83
N GLY A 117 -2.48 -7.56 -5.55
CA GLY A 117 -2.84 -6.67 -4.44
C GLY A 117 -4.21 -6.03 -4.63
N THR A 118 -4.56 -5.60 -5.85
CA THR A 118 -5.92 -5.08 -6.13
C THR A 118 -7.00 -6.14 -5.96
N ALA A 119 -6.74 -7.38 -6.39
CA ALA A 119 -7.67 -8.50 -6.20
C ALA A 119 -7.87 -8.81 -4.71
N ALA A 120 -6.79 -8.79 -3.91
CA ALA A 120 -6.87 -8.99 -2.46
C ALA A 120 -7.79 -7.95 -1.79
N VAL A 121 -7.72 -6.68 -2.21
CA VAL A 121 -8.62 -5.62 -1.70
C VAL A 121 -10.07 -5.93 -2.05
N ILE A 122 -10.33 -6.25 -3.31
CA ILE A 122 -11.69 -6.51 -3.79
C ILE A 122 -12.31 -7.67 -3.01
N LEU A 123 -11.55 -8.75 -2.79
CA LEU A 123 -12.01 -9.87 -1.97
C LEU A 123 -12.23 -9.46 -0.51
N ALA A 124 -11.34 -8.68 0.09
CA ALA A 124 -11.52 -8.20 1.47
C ALA A 124 -12.79 -7.33 1.62
N VAL A 125 -13.05 -6.45 0.65
CA VAL A 125 -14.25 -5.61 0.61
C VAL A 125 -15.50 -6.46 0.42
N ILE A 126 -15.52 -7.37 -0.56
CA ILE A 126 -16.67 -8.27 -0.80
C ILE A 126 -16.95 -9.15 0.42
N GLY A 127 -15.91 -9.72 1.04
CA GLY A 127 -16.03 -10.51 2.27
C GLY A 127 -16.63 -9.69 3.42
N GLY A 128 -16.21 -8.43 3.58
CA GLY A 128 -16.78 -7.51 4.57
C GLY A 128 -18.25 -7.17 4.32
N VAL A 129 -18.60 -6.79 3.09
CA VAL A 129 -19.98 -6.44 2.69
C VAL A 129 -20.91 -7.64 2.82
N ASN A 130 -20.48 -8.82 2.36
CA ASN A 130 -21.30 -10.03 2.40
C ASN A 130 -21.52 -10.50 3.83
N MET A 131 -20.53 -10.31 4.71
CA MET A 131 -20.68 -10.65 6.14
C MET A 131 -21.70 -9.73 6.82
N SER A 132 -21.78 -8.45 6.45
CA SER A 132 -22.79 -7.54 7.00
C SER A 132 -24.20 -7.74 6.44
N ASN A 133 -24.31 -8.27 5.21
CA ASN A 133 -25.59 -8.49 4.54
C ASN A 133 -26.07 -9.95 4.60
N ALA A 134 -25.36 -10.82 5.33
CA ALA A 134 -25.72 -12.23 5.46
C ALA A 134 -27.11 -12.35 6.09
N LYS A 135 -27.96 -13.19 5.49
CA LYS A 135 -29.31 -13.49 6.00
C LYS A 135 -29.44 -14.90 6.53
N ASN A 136 -28.51 -15.78 6.14
CA ASN A 136 -28.49 -17.19 6.47
C ASN A 136 -27.06 -17.61 6.87
N GLU A 137 -26.94 -18.75 7.55
CA GLU A 137 -25.65 -19.34 7.95
C GLU A 137 -24.74 -19.65 6.74
N HIS A 138 -25.32 -20.09 5.62
CA HIS A 138 -24.57 -20.37 4.40
C HIS A 138 -23.89 -19.12 3.82
N ASP A 139 -24.59 -17.98 3.83
CA ASP A 139 -24.06 -16.70 3.33
C ASP A 139 -22.94 -16.19 4.23
N LEU A 140 -23.07 -16.37 5.54
CA LEU A 140 -22.05 -15.99 6.51
C LEU A 140 -20.76 -16.81 6.33
N ASN A 141 -20.89 -18.13 6.15
CA ASN A 141 -19.74 -19.01 5.94
C ASN A 141 -19.04 -18.71 4.60
N SER A 142 -19.83 -18.44 3.55
CA SER A 142 -19.30 -18.00 2.25
C SER A 142 -18.54 -16.67 2.37
N ALA A 143 -19.11 -15.68 3.08
CA ALA A 143 -18.47 -14.39 3.32
C ALA A 143 -17.16 -14.52 4.14
N ALA A 144 -17.17 -15.36 5.18
CA ALA A 144 -15.97 -15.66 5.97
C ALA A 144 -14.87 -16.30 5.10
N THR A 145 -15.25 -17.23 4.21
CA THR A 145 -14.31 -17.86 3.27
C THR A 145 -13.68 -16.82 2.34
N ILE A 146 -14.47 -15.92 1.76
CA ILE A 146 -13.96 -14.83 0.89
C ILE A 146 -13.00 -13.91 1.67
N ARG A 147 -13.34 -13.57 2.92
CA ARG A 147 -12.49 -12.77 3.81
C ARG A 147 -11.16 -13.47 4.12
N HIS A 148 -11.17 -14.78 4.41
CA HIS A 148 -9.96 -15.56 4.64
C HIS A 148 -9.06 -15.61 3.40
N ILE A 149 -9.64 -15.80 2.21
CA ILE A 149 -8.88 -15.82 0.95
C ILE A 149 -8.20 -14.45 0.75
N GLY A 150 -8.91 -13.34 0.94
CA GLY A 150 -8.34 -11.99 0.87
C GLY A 150 -7.17 -11.79 1.83
N ALA A 151 -7.29 -12.27 3.07
CA ALA A 151 -6.22 -12.19 4.07
C ALA A 151 -4.98 -13.01 3.67
N ILE A 152 -5.17 -14.23 3.14
CA ILE A 152 -4.07 -15.06 2.64
C ILE A 152 -3.36 -14.34 1.48
N LEU A 153 -4.10 -13.71 0.57
CA LEU A 153 -3.51 -12.95 -0.54
C LEU A 153 -2.64 -11.79 -0.05
N PHE A 154 -3.01 -11.10 1.05
CA PHE A 154 -2.15 -10.07 1.64
C PHE A 154 -0.85 -10.66 2.21
N VAL A 155 -0.89 -11.85 2.82
CA VAL A 155 0.32 -12.55 3.29
C VAL A 155 1.22 -12.92 2.13
N VAL A 156 0.65 -13.48 1.06
CA VAL A 156 1.39 -13.84 -0.16
C VAL A 156 2.04 -12.60 -0.76
N LEU A 157 1.30 -11.49 -0.89
CA LEU A 157 1.83 -10.22 -1.39
C LEU A 157 2.97 -9.71 -0.51
N TYR A 158 2.82 -9.76 0.82
CA TYR A 158 3.88 -9.36 1.74
C TYR A 158 5.13 -10.25 1.61
N ALA A 159 4.97 -11.57 1.49
CA ALA A 159 6.08 -12.49 1.28
C ALA A 159 6.84 -12.18 -0.03
N PHE A 160 6.12 -11.83 -1.10
CA PHE A 160 6.75 -11.37 -2.34
C PHE A 160 7.52 -10.06 -2.17
N ILE A 161 6.98 -9.08 -1.43
CA ILE A 161 7.68 -7.83 -1.13
C ILE A 161 8.98 -8.12 -0.37
N VAL A 162 8.95 -9.01 0.62
CA VAL A 162 10.14 -9.43 1.38
C VAL A 162 11.16 -10.13 0.46
N ALA A 163 10.71 -11.06 -0.38
CA ALA A 163 11.57 -11.81 -1.29
C ALA A 163 12.28 -10.89 -2.31
N VAL A 164 11.54 -9.96 -2.93
CA VAL A 164 12.13 -8.99 -3.87
C VAL A 164 13.05 -8.02 -3.14
N THR A 165 12.69 -7.59 -1.92
CA THR A 165 13.56 -6.72 -1.10
C THR A 165 14.87 -7.43 -0.73
N ALA A 166 14.80 -8.70 -0.32
CA ALA A 166 15.98 -9.52 -0.02
C ALA A 166 16.86 -9.72 -1.26
N PHE A 167 16.25 -9.97 -2.42
CA PHE A 167 16.97 -10.09 -3.69
C PHE A 167 17.67 -8.78 -4.08
N CYS A 168 17.00 -7.64 -3.93
CA CYS A 168 17.63 -6.32 -4.13
C CYS A 168 18.76 -6.04 -3.13
N TRP A 169 18.66 -6.58 -1.90
CA TRP A 169 19.68 -6.44 -0.87
C TRP A 169 20.92 -7.28 -1.15
N LEU A 170 20.76 -8.51 -1.63
CA LEU A 170 21.88 -9.38 -2.01
C LEU A 170 22.64 -8.78 -3.19
N ASN A 171 21.94 -8.19 -4.15
CA ASN A 171 22.53 -7.54 -5.32
C ASN A 171 22.87 -6.05 -5.09
N ARG A 172 23.05 -5.62 -3.83
CA ARG A 172 23.25 -4.20 -3.45
C ARG A 172 24.41 -3.50 -4.16
N GLU A 173 25.40 -4.25 -4.65
CA GLU A 173 26.56 -3.70 -5.35
C GLU A 173 26.21 -3.13 -6.72
N GLN A 174 25.22 -3.73 -7.41
CA GLN A 174 24.68 -3.27 -8.69
C GLN A 174 23.61 -2.17 -8.53
N VAL A 175 23.22 -1.85 -7.29
CA VAL A 175 22.22 -0.81 -7.00
C VAL A 175 22.92 0.55 -6.87
N LEU A 176 22.45 1.55 -7.62
CA LEU A 176 22.94 2.93 -7.53
C LEU A 176 22.91 3.44 -6.08
N LYS A 177 23.97 4.14 -5.64
CA LYS A 177 24.15 4.62 -4.25
C LYS A 177 22.93 5.36 -3.70
N TYR A 178 22.24 6.11 -4.54
CA TYR A 178 21.06 6.87 -4.16
C TYR A 178 19.82 6.01 -3.92
N ARG A 179 19.60 4.98 -4.74
CA ARG A 179 18.49 4.02 -4.59
C ARG A 179 18.66 3.11 -3.37
N ARG A 180 19.90 2.93 -2.88
CA ARG A 180 20.15 2.22 -1.61
C ARG A 180 19.48 2.88 -0.41
N LYS A 181 19.34 4.22 -0.38
CA LYS A 181 18.61 4.91 0.70
C LYS A 181 17.12 4.55 0.69
N LEU A 182 16.53 4.41 -0.49
CA LEU A 182 15.14 4.01 -0.64
C LEU A 182 14.95 2.53 -0.28
N LEU A 183 15.88 1.65 -0.68
CA LEU A 183 15.90 0.25 -0.24
C LEU A 183 16.03 0.10 1.28
N PHE A 184 16.90 0.88 1.92
CA PHE A 184 17.04 0.88 3.38
C PHE A 184 15.76 1.34 4.08
N THR A 185 15.06 2.33 3.50
CA THR A 185 13.74 2.79 3.99
C THR A 185 12.70 1.66 3.92
N ILE A 186 12.67 0.92 2.80
CA ILE A 186 11.77 -0.24 2.65
C ILE A 186 12.07 -1.28 3.74
N ILE A 187 13.34 -1.66 3.89
CA ILE A 187 13.78 -2.64 4.90
C ILE A 187 13.44 -2.19 6.32
N ALA A 188 13.62 -0.91 6.63
CA ALA A 188 13.26 -0.36 7.94
C ALA A 188 11.74 -0.41 8.20
N SER A 189 10.91 -0.31 7.16
CA SER A 189 9.46 -0.37 7.28
C SER A 189 8.88 -1.79 7.34
N LEU A 190 9.57 -2.78 6.75
CA LEU A 190 9.14 -4.19 6.69
C LEU A 190 8.69 -4.77 8.04
N PRO A 191 9.43 -4.63 9.17
CA PRO A 191 8.99 -5.22 10.44
C PRO A 191 7.67 -4.63 10.94
N PHE A 192 7.44 -3.33 10.75
CA PHE A 192 6.17 -2.69 11.12
C PHE A 192 5.03 -3.14 10.21
N LEU A 193 5.34 -3.32 8.91
CA LEU A 193 4.42 -3.84 7.92
C LEU A 193 4.03 -5.30 8.24
N LEU A 194 4.97 -6.13 8.71
CA LEU A 194 4.69 -7.48 9.17
C LEU A 194 3.67 -7.50 10.31
N VAL A 195 3.87 -6.66 11.33
CA VAL A 195 2.93 -6.58 12.48
C VAL A 195 1.54 -6.17 11.98
N ARG A 196 1.47 -5.20 11.06
CA ARG A 196 0.21 -4.72 10.48
C ARG A 196 -0.51 -5.80 9.65
N VAL A 197 0.23 -6.58 8.85
CA VAL A 197 -0.31 -7.72 8.09
C VAL A 197 -0.75 -8.83 9.05
N ALA A 198 0.05 -9.16 10.05
CA ALA A 198 -0.28 -10.17 11.06
C ALA A 198 -1.58 -9.81 11.80
N TYR A 199 -1.75 -8.56 12.22
CA TYR A 199 -3.00 -8.09 12.82
C TYR A 199 -4.18 -8.26 11.85
N SER A 200 -4.01 -7.91 10.57
CA SER A 200 -5.06 -8.08 9.56
C SER A 200 -5.45 -9.55 9.36
N VAL A 201 -4.49 -10.47 9.40
CA VAL A 201 -4.73 -11.91 9.27
C VAL A 201 -5.42 -12.44 10.52
N LEU A 202 -4.90 -12.13 11.70
CA LEU A 202 -5.51 -12.54 12.97
C LEU A 202 -6.95 -12.03 13.09
N GLY A 203 -7.21 -10.78 12.67
CA GLY A 203 -8.55 -10.21 12.60
C GLY A 203 -9.42 -10.81 11.49
N ALA A 204 -8.82 -11.34 10.41
CA ALA A 204 -9.56 -12.03 9.36
C ALA A 204 -10.04 -13.42 9.81
N PHE A 205 -9.20 -14.14 10.55
CA PHE A 205 -9.50 -15.45 11.14
C PHE A 205 -10.15 -15.36 12.53
N ALA A 206 -10.37 -14.16 13.06
CA ALA A 206 -11.11 -13.98 14.30
C ALA A 206 -12.56 -14.45 14.12
N PRO A 207 -13.13 -15.17 15.10
CA PRO A 207 -14.50 -15.66 15.00
C PRO A 207 -15.47 -14.50 14.81
N SER A 208 -16.47 -14.69 13.94
CA SER A 208 -17.51 -13.71 13.72
C SER A 208 -18.22 -13.42 15.04
N SER A 209 -18.36 -12.13 15.37
CA SER A 209 -19.08 -11.66 16.56
C SER A 209 -20.59 -11.86 16.47
N PHE A 210 -21.06 -12.37 15.33
CA PHE A 210 -22.46 -12.62 14.99
C PHE A 210 -22.58 -14.04 14.41
N GLY A 211 -23.66 -14.72 14.78
CA GLY A 211 -24.09 -16.01 14.24
C GLY A 211 -25.60 -16.02 14.10
N PHE A 212 -26.14 -17.08 13.51
CA PHE A 212 -27.58 -17.26 13.38
C PHE A 212 -28.06 -18.27 14.43
N ASP A 213 -29.19 -17.98 15.08
CA ASP A 213 -29.91 -19.00 15.84
C ASP A 213 -30.64 -19.96 14.90
N THR A 214 -31.19 -21.05 15.44
CA THR A 214 -31.99 -22.03 14.70
C THR A 214 -33.26 -21.45 14.07
N GLU A 215 -33.63 -20.20 14.38
CA GLU A 215 -34.78 -19.48 13.83
C GLU A 215 -34.39 -18.43 12.77
N GLY A 216 -33.09 -18.30 12.45
CA GLY A 216 -32.58 -17.38 11.44
C GLY A 216 -32.37 -15.94 11.94
N HIS A 217 -32.41 -15.69 13.25
CA HIS A 217 -32.09 -14.37 13.82
C HIS A 217 -30.59 -14.19 14.03
N LEU A 218 -30.09 -12.99 13.72
CA LEU A 218 -28.72 -12.58 14.00
C LEU A 218 -28.53 -12.43 15.52
N ILE A 219 -27.87 -13.41 16.14
CA ILE A 219 -27.48 -13.34 17.55
C ILE A 219 -25.99 -13.04 17.68
N PRO A 220 -25.57 -12.19 18.64
CA PRO A 220 -24.16 -11.99 18.93
C PRO A 220 -23.59 -13.27 19.56
N VAL A 221 -22.75 -14.00 18.83
CA VAL A 221 -22.13 -15.23 19.34
C VAL A 221 -20.80 -14.86 19.99
N GLN A 222 -20.71 -15.09 21.30
CA GLN A 222 -19.43 -15.00 21.99
C GLN A 222 -18.65 -16.31 21.81
N SER A 223 -17.58 -16.24 21.02
CA SER A 223 -16.60 -17.32 20.95
C SER A 223 -15.49 -17.10 21.99
N ASN A 224 -15.12 -18.17 22.71
CA ASN A 224 -14.08 -18.17 23.74
C ASN A 224 -12.64 -18.19 23.18
N SER A 225 -12.47 -17.93 21.88
CA SER A 225 -11.15 -17.96 21.24
C SER A 225 -10.34 -16.69 21.55
N ALA A 226 -9.07 -16.85 21.88
CA ALA A 226 -8.12 -15.76 22.11
C ALA A 226 -7.98 -14.80 20.90
N LEU A 227 -8.34 -15.29 19.69
CA LEU A 227 -8.38 -14.50 18.46
C LEU A 227 -9.39 -13.35 18.49
N ARG A 228 -10.40 -13.39 19.38
CA ARG A 228 -11.40 -12.32 19.53
C ARG A 228 -10.76 -10.96 19.84
N HIS A 229 -9.66 -10.93 20.57
CA HIS A 229 -8.94 -9.69 20.91
C HIS A 229 -8.35 -8.98 19.69
N PHE A 230 -8.16 -9.68 18.57
CA PHE A 230 -7.59 -9.15 17.33
C PHE A 230 -8.66 -8.70 16.32
N SER A 231 -9.95 -8.83 16.66
CA SER A 231 -11.03 -8.28 15.83
C SER A 231 -10.97 -6.74 15.84
N SER A 232 -11.01 -6.13 14.66
CA SER A 232 -11.02 -4.67 14.52
C SER A 232 -12.24 -4.02 15.20
N SER A 233 -13.41 -4.63 15.08
CA SER A 233 -14.66 -4.07 15.59
C SER A 233 -14.97 -4.44 17.05
N THR A 234 -14.52 -5.61 17.52
CA THR A 234 -14.92 -6.15 18.84
C THR A 234 -13.75 -6.43 19.79
N GLY A 235 -12.50 -6.34 19.30
CA GLY A 235 -11.28 -6.66 20.05
C GLY A 235 -10.84 -5.57 21.03
N ASP A 236 -9.66 -5.76 21.62
CA ASP A 236 -9.09 -4.77 22.53
C ASP A 236 -8.66 -3.52 21.75
N TRP A 237 -9.13 -2.35 22.17
CA TRP A 237 -8.80 -1.07 21.54
C TRP A 237 -7.30 -0.79 21.58
N ALA A 238 -6.59 -1.26 22.62
CA ALA A 238 -5.15 -1.05 22.76
C ALA A 238 -4.37 -1.86 21.72
N ILE A 239 -4.78 -3.11 21.47
CA ILE A 239 -4.16 -3.99 20.46
C ILE A 239 -4.43 -3.41 19.07
N TYR A 240 -5.65 -2.96 18.81
CA TYR A 240 -6.00 -2.26 17.57
C TYR A 240 -5.12 -1.02 17.35
N LEU A 241 -5.02 -0.14 18.35
CA LEU A 241 -4.20 1.07 18.28
C LEU A 241 -2.74 0.74 17.97
N VAL A 242 -2.15 -0.19 18.73
CA VAL A 242 -0.71 -0.46 18.63
C VAL A 242 -0.37 -1.26 17.39
N MET A 243 -1.10 -2.33 17.07
CA MET A 243 -0.75 -3.23 15.97
C MET A 243 -1.27 -2.76 14.61
N SER A 244 -2.38 -2.01 14.58
CA SER A 244 -2.97 -1.50 13.34
C SER A 244 -2.55 -0.05 13.09
N VAL A 245 -3.05 0.87 13.90
CA VAL A 245 -2.96 2.32 13.64
C VAL A 245 -1.51 2.81 13.77
N LEU A 246 -0.85 2.50 14.88
CA LEU A 246 0.50 2.97 15.17
C LEU A 246 1.54 2.40 14.20
N MET A 247 1.50 1.10 13.92
CA MET A 247 2.40 0.48 12.93
C MET A 247 2.25 1.12 11.56
N GLU A 248 1.02 1.40 11.15
CA GLU A 248 0.75 2.07 9.89
C GLU A 248 1.30 3.51 9.88
N CYS A 249 1.05 4.27 10.93
CA CYS A 249 1.57 5.63 11.07
C CYS A 249 3.11 5.66 11.00
N ILE A 250 3.78 4.72 11.67
CA ILE A 250 5.25 4.59 11.62
C ILE A 250 5.73 4.34 10.19
N VAL A 251 5.10 3.40 9.47
CA VAL A 251 5.46 3.09 8.08
C VAL A 251 5.28 4.31 7.18
N VAL A 252 4.15 5.00 7.30
CA VAL A 252 3.88 6.21 6.51
C VAL A 252 4.89 7.31 6.81
N LEU A 253 5.27 7.53 8.07
CA LEU A 253 6.31 8.50 8.43
C LEU A 253 7.69 8.13 7.86
N ILE A 254 8.06 6.85 7.94
CA ILE A 254 9.32 6.35 7.37
C ILE A 254 9.36 6.68 5.87
N TYR A 255 8.31 6.31 5.13
CA TYR A 255 8.27 6.58 3.69
C TYR A 255 8.22 8.06 3.33
N THR A 256 7.40 8.83 4.04
CA THR A 256 7.24 10.25 3.80
C THR A 256 8.54 11.02 4.07
N SER A 257 9.26 10.65 5.13
CA SER A 257 10.58 11.22 5.46
C SER A 257 11.63 10.88 4.40
N ALA A 258 11.59 9.67 3.82
CA ALA A 258 12.44 9.31 2.70
C ALA A 258 12.08 10.10 1.45
N GLY A 259 10.78 10.30 1.18
CA GLY A 259 10.26 11.15 0.09
C GLY A 259 10.80 12.56 0.08
N LEU A 260 10.82 13.19 1.26
CA LEU A 260 11.36 14.53 1.44
C LEU A 260 12.88 14.60 1.22
N ARG A 261 13.60 13.51 1.52
CA ARG A 261 15.06 13.43 1.46
C ARG A 261 15.62 12.98 0.11
N LEU A 262 14.76 12.70 -0.87
CA LEU A 262 15.16 12.25 -2.20
C LEU A 262 15.40 13.46 -3.15
N PRO A 263 16.64 13.93 -3.38
CA PRO A 263 16.98 14.87 -4.45
C PRO A 263 16.65 14.34 -5.85
N LEU A 264 15.76 15.03 -6.55
CA LEU A 264 15.34 14.70 -7.93
C LEU A 264 16.40 14.99 -9.00
N LYS A 265 17.28 15.98 -8.78
CA LYS A 265 18.17 16.50 -9.84
C LYS A 265 19.38 15.61 -10.14
N GLN A 266 19.77 14.74 -9.20
CA GLN A 266 20.97 13.93 -9.31
C GLN A 266 20.74 12.60 -10.02
N ASP A 267 19.51 12.06 -10.02
CA ASP A 267 19.18 10.86 -10.80
C ASP A 267 19.38 11.09 -12.31
N LEU A 268 18.96 12.25 -12.83
CA LEU A 268 19.10 12.59 -14.25
C LEU A 268 20.58 12.67 -14.67
N VAL A 269 21.41 13.23 -13.79
CA VAL A 269 22.86 13.35 -14.00
C VAL A 269 23.56 12.00 -13.85
N ASP A 270 23.13 11.16 -12.91
CA ASP A 270 23.66 9.80 -12.75
C ASP A 270 23.21 8.88 -13.91
N TYR A 271 22.03 9.11 -14.52
CA TYR A 271 21.64 8.45 -15.79
C TYR A 271 22.57 8.84 -16.93
N GLN A 272 22.79 10.14 -17.14
CA GLN A 272 23.73 10.62 -18.16
C GLN A 272 25.18 10.17 -17.88
N ARG A 273 25.56 10.03 -16.61
CA ARG A 273 26.88 9.55 -16.19
C ARG A 273 27.04 8.04 -16.37
N ALA A 274 25.99 7.25 -16.16
CA ALA A 274 25.97 5.82 -16.43
C ALA A 274 26.04 5.54 -17.95
N GLU A 275 25.39 6.36 -18.77
CA GLU A 275 25.55 6.32 -20.24
C GLU A 275 26.97 6.71 -20.69
N THR A 276 27.58 7.73 -20.08
CA THR A 276 28.96 8.16 -20.44
C THR A 276 30.07 7.25 -19.93
N HIS A 277 29.79 6.35 -18.99
CA HIS A 277 30.73 5.32 -18.52
C HIS A 277 30.55 3.96 -19.18
N ILE A 278 29.71 3.84 -20.22
CA ILE A 278 29.90 2.78 -21.22
C ILE A 278 31.21 3.14 -21.93
N PRO A 279 32.31 2.38 -21.77
CA PRO A 279 33.48 2.62 -22.59
C PRO A 279 32.99 2.53 -24.02
N MET A 280 33.34 3.51 -24.86
CA MET A 280 33.28 3.34 -26.30
C MET A 280 34.26 2.21 -26.66
N MET A 281 33.83 0.97 -26.45
CA MET A 281 34.50 -0.20 -26.95
C MET A 281 34.15 -0.21 -28.43
N SER A 282 35.16 0.22 -29.19
CA SER A 282 35.29 0.09 -30.63
C SER A 282 34.36 -0.95 -31.23
N GLN A 283 33.39 -0.46 -32.00
CA GLN A 283 33.05 -0.90 -33.34
C GLN A 283 33.34 -2.38 -33.64
N GLU A 284 32.31 -3.22 -33.47
CA GLU A 284 31.95 -4.41 -34.28
C GLU A 284 31.12 -5.37 -33.41
N ASP A 285 29.80 -5.19 -33.36
CA ASP A 285 28.85 -6.31 -33.50
C ASP A 285 27.42 -5.80 -33.66
N ASP A 286 26.81 -6.16 -34.78
CA ASP A 286 25.45 -5.82 -35.17
C ASP A 286 24.41 -6.58 -34.34
N SER A 287 24.04 -6.12 -33.13
CA SER A 287 22.84 -6.67 -32.47
C SER A 287 22.24 -5.87 -31.31
N TYR A 288 22.01 -4.56 -31.41
CA TYR A 288 21.19 -3.85 -30.41
C TYR A 288 20.28 -2.79 -31.04
N LYS A 289 19.19 -3.24 -31.68
CA LYS A 289 18.00 -2.40 -31.87
C LYS A 289 17.15 -2.43 -30.60
N TYR A 290 16.65 -1.25 -30.24
CA TYR A 290 15.66 -0.92 -29.19
C TYR A 290 16.22 -0.34 -27.87
N ALA A 291 16.56 0.94 -27.92
CA ALA A 291 16.22 1.91 -26.88
C ALA A 291 16.17 3.32 -27.49
N GLN A 292 15.00 3.78 -27.91
CA GLN A 292 14.77 5.22 -28.14
C GLN A 292 13.90 5.76 -26.99
N PRO A 293 14.35 6.79 -26.24
CA PRO A 293 13.52 7.45 -25.25
C PRO A 293 12.72 8.61 -25.88
N TYR A 294 11.53 8.83 -25.36
CA TYR A 294 10.59 9.89 -25.72
C TYR A 294 11.28 11.27 -25.81
N SER A 295 11.23 11.88 -27.00
CA SER A 295 11.65 13.25 -27.26
C SER A 295 10.62 14.24 -26.67
N TYR A 296 11.05 15.06 -25.71
CA TYR A 296 10.39 16.32 -25.41
C TYR A 296 10.86 17.35 -26.44
N THR A 297 10.03 17.67 -27.42
CA THR A 297 10.25 18.79 -28.33
C THR A 297 9.85 20.10 -27.65
N GLN A 298 10.83 20.95 -27.33
CA GLN A 298 10.60 22.39 -27.18
C GLN A 298 11.01 23.07 -28.49
N PRO A 299 10.14 23.81 -29.19
CA PRO A 299 10.53 24.57 -30.37
C PRO A 299 11.18 25.91 -29.94
N TYR A 300 12.46 26.09 -30.30
CA TYR A 300 13.18 27.36 -30.17
C TYR A 300 12.94 28.23 -31.41
N SER A 301 12.90 29.54 -31.18
CA SER A 301 12.71 30.64 -32.13
C SER A 301 13.64 30.56 -33.36
N GLN A 302 13.07 30.72 -34.56
CA GLN A 302 13.82 30.91 -35.80
C GLN A 302 14.20 32.40 -35.97
N ASP A 303 15.50 32.66 -36.09
CA ASP A 303 16.06 33.92 -36.59
C ASP A 303 16.33 33.76 -38.12
N PRO A 304 15.80 34.61 -39.01
CA PRO A 304 15.84 34.38 -40.44
C PRO A 304 16.91 35.23 -41.14
N THR A 305 18.16 34.76 -41.19
CA THR A 305 19.11 35.25 -42.19
C THR A 305 20.08 34.15 -42.60
N GLN A 306 19.85 33.58 -43.79
CA GLN A 306 20.86 33.36 -44.84
C GLN A 306 20.28 32.44 -45.93
N ARG A 307 19.79 33.06 -47.01
CA ARG A 307 19.83 32.46 -48.36
C ARG A 307 20.74 33.34 -49.19
N VAL A 308 21.80 32.75 -49.74
CA VAL A 308 22.37 33.09 -51.05
C VAL A 308 22.64 31.78 -51.75
#